data_AF-A0A2P0QF87-F1
#
_entry.id   AF-A0A2P0QF87-F1
#
_cell.length_a   1.000
_cell.length_b   1.000
_cell.length_c   1.000
_cell.angle_alpha   90.00
_cell.angle_beta   90.00
_cell.angle_gamma   90.00
#
_symmetry.space_group_name_H-M   'P 1'
#
loop_
_entity.id
_entity.type
_entity.pdbx_description
1 polymer ?
#
loop_
_entity_poly.entity_id
_entity_poly.type
_entity_poly.pdbx_seq_one_letter_code
_entity_poly.pdbx_strand_id
1 'polypeptide(L)'
;MLLLPFRKRIIVKLMGSEAAYRTALEEIEEIERASQAATELGELIGVAVHHVGFFNRAESIVETSEGFFRVIGCVSNVRKGAAVSMLNNELVVASEAGVTKRYALIKD
;
A
#
# COMPACT_ATOMS: atom_id res chain seq x y z
N MET A 1 3.75 0.49 26.54
CA MET A 1 3.27 1.00 25.22
C MET A 1 2.64 -0.19 24.51
N LEU A 2 1.32 -0.24 24.45
CA LEU A 2 0.56 -1.42 23.98
C LEU A 2 0.29 -1.29 22.47
N LEU A 3 0.80 -2.24 21.68
CA LEU A 3 0.46 -2.44 20.29
C LEU A 3 -1.05 -2.70 20.18
N LEU A 4 -1.77 -1.83 19.47
CA LEU A 4 -3.19 -2.03 19.17
C LEU A 4 -3.34 -3.24 18.24
N PRO A 5 -4.20 -4.23 18.56
CA PRO A 5 -4.43 -5.38 17.70
C PRO A 5 -5.18 -4.95 16.44
N PHE A 6 -4.77 -5.49 15.28
CA PHE A 6 -5.48 -5.36 14.01
C PHE A 6 -6.97 -5.70 14.19
N ARG A 7 -7.83 -4.69 14.15
CA ARG A 7 -9.28 -4.86 14.31
C ARG A 7 -9.88 -5.31 12.98
N LYS A 8 -9.87 -6.61 12.70
CA LYS A 8 -10.59 -7.19 11.56
C LYS A 8 -12.10 -7.05 11.78
N ARG A 9 -12.79 -6.34 10.89
CA ARG A 9 -14.26 -6.36 10.79
C ARG A 9 -14.65 -7.44 9.80
N ILE A 10 -15.40 -8.43 10.26
CA ILE A 10 -15.98 -9.49 9.42
C ILE A 10 -17.47 -9.17 9.30
N ILE A 11 -17.96 -9.01 8.07
CA ILE A 11 -19.37 -8.79 7.77
C ILE A 11 -19.88 -10.05 7.07
N VAL A 12 -20.89 -10.70 7.67
CA VAL A 12 -21.57 -11.86 7.07
C VAL A 12 -22.95 -11.39 6.59
N LYS A 13 -23.18 -11.37 5.27
CA LYS A 13 -24.50 -11.10 4.66
C LYS A 13 -25.10 -12.43 4.17
N LEU A 14 -26.29 -12.77 4.66
CA LEU A 14 -27.08 -13.89 4.15
C LEU A 14 -27.94 -13.40 2.98
N MET A 15 -27.84 -14.03 1.81
CA MET A 15 -28.58 -13.63 0.62
C MET A 15 -29.58 -14.70 0.20
N GLY A 16 -30.83 -14.28 0.01
CA GLY A 16 -31.95 -15.17 -0.35
C GLY A 16 -32.10 -15.43 -1.86
N SER A 17 -31.29 -14.80 -2.70
CA SER A 17 -31.28 -15.03 -4.16
C SER A 17 -29.91 -14.71 -4.77
N GLU A 18 -29.62 -15.30 -5.93
CA GLU A 18 -28.37 -15.05 -6.66
C GLU A 18 -28.24 -13.58 -7.11
N ALA A 19 -29.36 -12.95 -7.50
CA ALA A 19 -29.36 -11.54 -7.87
C ALA A 19 -28.96 -10.62 -6.70
N ALA A 20 -29.48 -10.89 -5.49
CA ALA A 20 -29.10 -10.14 -4.29
C ALA A 20 -27.62 -10.34 -3.94
N TYR A 21 -27.09 -11.55 -4.15
CA TYR A 21 -25.66 -11.83 -3.98
C TYR A 21 -24.79 -11.01 -4.93
N ARG A 22 -25.18 -10.89 -6.21
CA ARG A 22 -24.45 -10.07 -7.20
C ARG A 22 -24.43 -8.59 -6.84
N THR A 23 -25.57 -8.02 -6.48
CA THR A 23 -25.63 -6.60 -6.06
C THR A 23 -24.79 -6.33 -4.82
N ALA A 24 -24.75 -7.26 -3.85
CA ALA A 24 -23.91 -7.05 -2.68
C ALA A 24 -22.41 -7.19 -2.93
N LEU A 25 -21.99 -7.97 -3.94
CA LEU A 25 -20.59 -7.96 -4.36
C LEU A 25 -20.20 -6.58 -4.89
N GLU A 26 -21.05 -5.97 -5.71
CA GLU A 26 -20.82 -4.62 -6.24
C GLU A 26 -20.77 -3.57 -5.12
N GLU A 27 -21.68 -3.64 -4.15
CA GLU A 27 -21.65 -2.77 -2.96
C GLU A 27 -20.39 -2.97 -2.11
N ILE A 28 -19.92 -4.21 -1.94
CA ILE A 28 -18.68 -4.50 -1.21
C ILE A 28 -17.49 -3.91 -1.96
N GLU A 29 -17.40 -4.09 -3.27
CA GLU A 29 -16.35 -3.49 -4.09
C GLU A 29 -16.38 -1.96 -4.06
N GLU A 30 -17.57 -1.36 -3.96
CA GLU A 30 -17.73 0.09 -3.82
C GLU A 30 -17.31 0.58 -2.43
N ILE A 31 -17.69 -0.15 -1.38
CA ILE A 31 -17.24 0.11 0.00
C ILE A 31 -15.72 -0.08 0.11
N GLU A 32 -15.14 -1.10 -0.53
CA GLU A 32 -13.69 -1.29 -0.56
C GLU A 32 -12.98 -0.15 -1.30
N ARG A 33 -13.52 0.31 -2.44
CA ARG A 33 -13.00 1.49 -3.15
C ARG A 33 -13.12 2.76 -2.31
N ALA A 34 -14.21 2.95 -1.58
CA ALA A 34 -14.46 4.14 -0.75
C ALA A 34 -13.71 4.10 0.60
N SER A 35 -13.47 2.91 1.15
CA SER A 35 -12.79 2.69 2.44
C SER A 35 -11.26 2.70 2.33
N GLN A 36 -10.69 2.85 1.14
CA GLN A 36 -9.25 2.95 0.91
C GLN A 36 -8.73 4.36 1.29
N ALA A 37 -8.89 4.72 2.57
CA ALA A 37 -8.07 5.77 3.15
C ALA A 37 -6.61 5.28 3.10
N ALA A 38 -5.72 6.11 2.55
CA ALA A 38 -4.30 5.80 2.53
C ALA A 38 -3.84 5.60 3.99
N THR A 39 -3.32 4.42 4.31
CA THR A 39 -2.78 4.16 5.65
C THR A 39 -1.44 4.86 5.75
N GLU A 40 -1.29 5.79 6.68
CA GLU A 40 0.00 6.46 6.89
C GLU A 40 1.03 5.46 7.42
N LEU A 41 2.19 5.41 6.76
CA LEU A 41 3.33 4.58 7.12
C LEU A 41 4.50 5.42 7.65
N GLY A 42 4.21 6.68 8.00
CA GLY A 42 5.13 7.64 8.56
C GLY A 42 6.08 8.26 7.55
N GLU A 43 7.29 8.60 8.00
CA GLU A 43 8.28 9.32 7.21
C GLU A 43 9.29 8.38 6.56
N LEU A 44 9.74 8.74 5.35
CA LEU A 44 10.80 8.05 4.63
C LEU A 44 12.15 8.25 5.31
N ILE A 45 12.76 7.18 5.82
CA ILE A 45 14.09 7.20 6.45
C ILE A 45 15.19 6.92 5.41
N GLY A 46 14.96 5.93 4.55
CA GLY A 46 15.99 5.41 3.66
C GLY A 46 15.43 4.61 2.49
N VAL A 47 16.24 4.47 1.44
CA VAL A 47 15.94 3.64 0.28
C VAL A 47 17.21 2.88 -0.10
N ALA A 48 17.11 1.57 -0.22
CA ALA A 48 18.15 0.71 -0.77
C ALA A 48 17.67 0.11 -2.09
N VAL A 49 18.38 0.38 -3.19
CA VAL A 49 18.04 -0.15 -4.52
C VAL A 49 18.87 -1.39 -4.79
N HIS A 50 18.20 -2.49 -5.12
CA HIS A 50 18.81 -3.75 -5.49
C HIS A 50 18.55 -4.05 -6.97
N HIS A 51 19.64 -4.22 -7.72
CA HIS A 51 19.58 -4.74 -9.08
C HIS A 51 19.79 -6.26 -9.03
N VAL A 52 18.72 -7.03 -9.19
CA VAL A 52 18.80 -8.49 -9.20
C VAL A 52 19.24 -8.98 -10.60
N GLY A 53 20.50 -8.73 -11.00
CA GLY A 53 21.07 -9.25 -12.26
C GLY A 53 20.73 -8.46 -13.54
N PHE A 54 21.41 -8.80 -14.64
CA PHE A 54 21.48 -8.01 -15.89
C PHE A 54 20.16 -7.92 -16.69
N PHE A 55 19.17 -8.79 -16.41
CA PHE A 55 17.89 -8.88 -17.15
C PHE A 55 16.64 -8.76 -16.26
N ASN A 56 16.78 -8.51 -14.97
CA ASN A 56 15.67 -8.61 -14.03
C ASN A 56 15.18 -7.23 -13.57
N ARG A 57 13.91 -7.16 -13.19
CA ARG A 57 13.26 -5.92 -12.71
C ARG A 57 14.04 -5.39 -11.50
N ALA A 58 14.35 -4.09 -11.48
CA ALA A 58 14.93 -3.46 -10.30
C ALA A 58 13.97 -3.59 -9.12
N GLU A 59 14.49 -3.83 -7.93
CA GLU A 59 13.72 -3.84 -6.68
C GLU A 59 14.28 -2.79 -5.73
N SER A 60 13.44 -2.21 -4.89
CA SER A 60 13.90 -1.30 -3.84
C SER A 60 13.33 -1.71 -2.49
N ILE A 61 14.14 -1.57 -1.46
CA ILE A 61 13.71 -1.63 -0.06
C ILE A 61 13.54 -0.19 0.41
N VAL A 62 12.34 0.13 0.85
CA VAL A 62 11.96 1.43 1.40
C VAL A 62 11.86 1.30 2.91
N GLU A 63 12.63 2.09 3.63
CA GLU A 63 12.62 2.17 5.09
C GLU A 63 11.80 3.39 5.52
N THR A 64 10.79 3.16 6.34
CA THR A 64 9.97 4.19 6.97
C THR A 64 10.07 4.09 8.50
N SER A 65 9.53 5.09 9.20
CA SER A 65 9.45 5.06 10.67
C SER A 65 8.63 3.89 11.23
N GLU A 66 7.76 3.30 10.42
CA GLU A 66 6.88 2.18 10.80
C GLU A 66 7.40 0.81 10.33
N GLY A 67 8.43 0.75 9.47
CA GLY A 67 9.02 -0.52 9.04
C GLY A 67 9.69 -0.49 7.67
N PHE A 68 9.87 -1.69 7.11
CA PHE A 68 10.54 -1.89 5.81
C PHE A 68 9.57 -2.47 4.79
N PHE A 69 9.61 -1.95 3.57
CA PHE A 69 8.74 -2.35 2.47
C PHE A 69 9.54 -2.65 1.21
N ARG A 70 9.31 -3.81 0.60
CA ARG A 70 9.91 -4.17 -0.69
C ARG A 70 8.98 -3.73 -1.81
N VAL A 71 9.51 -3.02 -2.79
CA VAL A 71 8.74 -2.51 -3.93
C VAL A 71 9.40 -2.83 -5.25
N ILE A 72 8.58 -2.95 -6.29
CA ILE A 72 9.02 -3.13 -7.66
C ILE A 72 9.51 -1.79 -8.22
N GLY A 73 10.67 -1.82 -8.86
CA GLY A 73 11.29 -0.68 -9.53
C GLY A 73 12.35 0.02 -8.68
N CYS A 74 12.99 1.01 -9.30
CA CYS A 74 13.96 1.89 -8.65
C CYS A 74 13.23 3.09 -8.02
N VAL A 75 13.23 3.16 -6.69
CA VAL A 75 12.75 4.32 -5.96
C VAL A 75 13.85 5.39 -5.98
N SER A 76 13.65 6.43 -6.78
CA SER A 76 14.60 7.52 -6.96
C SER A 76 13.92 8.88 -6.88
N ASN A 77 14.70 9.93 -6.61
CA ASN A 77 14.22 11.31 -6.47
C ASN A 77 13.07 11.41 -5.46
N VAL A 78 13.28 10.84 -4.27
CA VAL A 78 12.43 10.95 -3.10
C VAL A 78 13.28 11.47 -1.95
N ARG A 79 12.71 12.32 -1.10
CA ARG A 79 13.45 13.00 -0.04
C ARG A 79 13.26 12.29 1.30
N LYS A 80 14.33 12.18 2.10
CA LYS A 80 14.21 11.73 3.49
C LYS A 80 13.29 12.66 4.29
N GLY A 81 12.41 12.10 5.10
CA GLY A 81 11.34 12.82 5.80
C GLY A 81 10.07 12.99 4.95
N ALA A 82 10.04 12.50 3.70
CA ALA A 82 8.81 12.53 2.91
C ALA A 82 7.73 11.62 3.54
N ALA A 83 6.48 12.07 3.52
CA ALA A 83 5.36 11.25 3.95
C ALA A 83 5.21 10.02 3.05
N VAL A 84 5.06 8.86 3.68
CA VAL A 84 4.81 7.57 3.02
C VAL A 84 3.47 7.03 3.48
N SER A 85 2.69 6.52 2.55
CA SER A 85 1.40 5.88 2.86
C SER A 85 1.18 4.63 2.01
N MET A 86 0.30 3.77 2.47
CA MET A 86 -0.16 2.58 1.75
C MET A 86 -1.52 2.87 1.13
N LEU A 87 -1.62 2.73 -0.19
CA LEU A 87 -2.88 2.83 -0.90
C LEU A 87 -2.98 1.67 -1.91
N ASN A 88 -3.98 0.82 -1.76
CA ASN A 88 -4.31 -0.24 -2.72
C ASN A 88 -3.14 -1.22 -2.99
N ASN A 89 -2.42 -1.62 -1.94
CA ASN A 89 -1.17 -2.41 -2.00
C ASN A 89 -0.03 -1.73 -2.77
N GLU A 90 -0.09 -0.41 -2.92
CA GLU A 90 0.99 0.39 -3.45
C GLU A 90 1.52 1.31 -2.35
N LEU A 91 2.84 1.40 -2.29
CA LEU A 91 3.53 2.39 -1.49
C LEU A 91 3.46 3.73 -2.22
N VAL A 92 2.89 4.73 -1.56
CA VAL A 92 2.81 6.10 -2.06
C VAL A 92 3.81 6.95 -1.30
N VAL A 93 4.74 7.58 -2.02
CA VAL A 93 5.77 8.46 -1.45
C VAL A 93 5.54 9.88 -1.97
N ALA A 94 5.39 10.83 -1.06
CA ALA A 94 5.31 12.25 -1.41
C ALA A 94 6.64 12.74 -2.00
N SER A 95 6.59 13.49 -3.11
CA SER A 95 7.77 14.11 -3.71
C SER A 95 7.61 15.64 -3.77
N GLU A 96 8.73 16.36 -3.78
CA GLU A 96 8.80 17.82 -3.58
C GLU A 96 7.97 18.63 -4.58
N ALA A 97 7.68 18.09 -5.76
CA ALA A 97 6.89 18.76 -6.79
C ALA A 97 5.35 18.66 -6.59
N GLY A 98 4.88 18.22 -5.41
CA GLY A 98 3.47 17.88 -5.20
C GLY A 98 3.01 16.64 -5.97
N VAL A 99 3.93 15.96 -6.63
CA VAL A 99 3.70 14.70 -7.33
C VAL A 99 3.91 13.57 -6.35
N THR A 100 2.92 12.71 -6.18
CA THR A 100 3.07 11.45 -5.44
C THR A 100 3.58 10.37 -6.38
N LYS A 101 4.56 9.59 -5.92
CA LYS A 101 5.04 8.42 -6.65
C LYS A 101 4.44 7.17 -6.03
N ARG A 102 3.99 6.24 -6.87
CA ARG A 102 3.35 4.99 -6.46
C ARG A 102 4.22 3.81 -6.87
N TYR A 103 4.42 2.88 -5.96
CA TYR A 103 5.26 1.71 -6.16
C TYR A 103 4.50 0.46 -5.73
N ALA A 104 4.42 -0.53 -6.62
CA ALA A 104 3.77 -1.80 -6.30
C ALA A 104 4.60 -2.57 -5.26
N LEU A 105 3.95 -3.03 -4.19
CA LEU A 105 4.59 -3.89 -3.20
C LEU A 105 4.93 -5.26 -3.78
N ILE A 106 6.09 -5.79 -3.38
CA ILE A 106 6.42 -7.20 -3.51
C ILE A 106 5.90 -7.89 -2.25
N LYS A 107 4.96 -8.82 -2.42
CA LYS A 107 4.49 -9.67 -1.33
C LYS A 107 5.38 -10.90 -1.26
N ASP A 108 5.94 -11.16 -0.08
CA ASP A 108 6.55 -12.46 0.24
C ASP A 108 5.46 -13.54 0.39
#